data_AF-X5TYH1-F1
#
_entry.id   AF-X5TYH1-F1
#
_cell.length_a   1.000
_cell.length_b   1.000
_cell.length_c   1.000
_cell.angle_alpha   90.00
_cell.angle_beta   90.00
_cell.angle_gamma   90.00
#
_symmetry.space_group_name_H-M   'P 1'
#
loop_
_entity.id
_entity.type
_entity.pdbx_description
1 polymer ?
#
loop_
_entity_poly.entity_id
_entity_poly.type
_entity_poly.pdbx_seq_one_letter_code
_entity_poly.pdbx_strand_id
1 'polypeptide(L)'
;MPHDRPFHRNYRAIKDGPNAGYSGWGYIRDKDYAKSPTHYVRAFSIIQSDLQRIFEYIEPSPESEKTYSYRIHELLMRTCIEIEANFKAILHENTYTSKSGNSCYNMTVYKKLNATHRLSSYDVILPIWNGPRKVWKPFAAWTGSGGLPWYQAYNSSKHDRHEEFKKANMESLISAVAGLLIVLSSQFGTEDFSSGSEGIVISGQAYHEMQPAIGSLFRIKFPDDWPDAEKYDFDWSVLSQQANRFQRFDYNSI
;
A
#
# COMPACT_ATOMS: atom_id res chain seq x y z
N MET A 1 0.46 26.10 -0.85
CA MET A 1 -0.96 26.23 -0.46
C MET A 1 -1.48 24.83 -0.20
N PRO A 2 -2.41 24.65 0.75
CA PRO A 2 -3.07 23.36 0.99
C PRO A 2 -3.76 22.86 -0.27
N HIS A 3 -3.94 21.55 -0.40
CA HIS A 3 -4.58 20.95 -1.57
C HIS A 3 -6.12 21.02 -1.43
N ASP A 4 -6.77 21.82 -2.28
CA ASP A 4 -8.23 22.06 -2.32
C ASP A 4 -9.04 20.90 -2.91
N ARG A 5 -8.36 19.91 -3.50
CA ARG A 5 -8.95 18.72 -4.12
C ARG A 5 -8.07 17.49 -3.90
N PRO A 6 -8.66 16.29 -3.78
CA PRO A 6 -7.92 15.04 -3.73
C PRO A 6 -7.20 14.75 -5.05
N PHE A 7 -6.03 14.11 -4.97
CA PHE A 7 -5.34 13.57 -6.13
C PHE A 7 -5.86 12.17 -6.43
N HIS A 8 -5.92 11.77 -7.70
CA HIS A 8 -6.30 10.40 -8.05
C HIS A 8 -5.41 9.37 -7.36
N ARG A 9 -6.04 8.35 -6.76
CA ARG A 9 -5.38 7.25 -6.04
C ARG A 9 -4.40 7.71 -4.96
N ASN A 10 -4.69 8.78 -4.25
CA ASN A 10 -3.80 9.27 -3.20
C ASN A 10 -4.59 9.59 -1.92
N TYR A 11 -4.37 8.77 -0.91
CA TYR A 11 -4.86 8.99 0.45
C TYR A 11 -3.89 9.90 1.21
N ARG A 12 -4.42 10.96 1.84
CA ARG A 12 -3.65 11.89 2.67
C ARG A 12 -4.41 12.28 3.91
N ALA A 13 -3.68 12.74 4.92
CA ALA A 13 -4.26 13.42 6.06
C ALA A 13 -5.04 14.67 5.59
N ILE A 14 -6.19 14.88 6.20
CA ILE A 14 -7.01 16.08 6.03
C ILE A 14 -6.80 17.01 7.22
N LYS A 15 -6.90 18.32 7.00
CA LYS A 15 -6.87 19.27 8.11
C LYS A 15 -8.10 19.12 8.98
N ASP A 16 -7.93 19.40 10.27
CA ASP A 16 -9.03 19.46 11.21
C ASP A 16 -10.00 20.59 10.84
N GLY A 17 -11.29 20.29 10.86
CA GLY A 17 -12.34 21.22 10.49
C GLY A 17 -13.72 20.56 10.48
N PRO A 18 -14.78 21.34 10.21
CA PRO A 18 -16.11 20.78 10.00
C PRO A 18 -16.08 19.71 8.90
N ASN A 19 -16.77 18.59 9.12
CA ASN A 19 -16.83 17.45 8.20
C ASN A 19 -15.47 16.77 7.87
N ALA A 20 -14.36 17.13 8.52
CA ALA A 20 -13.05 16.53 8.25
C ALA A 20 -13.06 14.99 8.36
N GLY A 21 -13.86 14.44 9.29
CA GLY A 21 -14.06 13.00 9.41
C GLY A 21 -14.61 12.36 8.13
N TYR A 22 -15.71 12.89 7.57
CA TYR A 22 -16.29 12.38 6.32
C TYR A 22 -15.39 12.70 5.11
N SER A 23 -14.84 13.92 5.05
CA SER A 23 -13.97 14.36 3.96
C SER A 23 -12.64 13.61 3.92
N GLY A 24 -12.22 12.97 5.02
CA GLY A 24 -11.03 12.14 5.09
C GLY A 24 -11.14 10.80 4.36
N TRP A 25 -12.33 10.32 4.03
CA TRP A 25 -12.51 9.02 3.34
C TRP A 25 -13.60 9.02 2.27
N GLY A 26 -14.60 9.90 2.33
CA GLY A 26 -15.78 9.84 1.45
C GLY A 26 -15.46 9.93 -0.04
N TYR A 27 -14.40 10.64 -0.41
CA TYR A 27 -13.95 10.77 -1.80
C TYR A 27 -13.38 9.47 -2.38
N ILE A 28 -12.91 8.55 -1.53
CA ILE A 28 -12.30 7.28 -1.96
C ILE A 28 -13.31 6.38 -2.68
N ARG A 29 -14.59 6.52 -2.32
CA ARG A 29 -15.71 5.75 -2.90
C ARG A 29 -16.27 6.35 -4.18
N ASP A 30 -15.85 7.56 -4.56
CA ASP A 30 -16.28 8.16 -5.80
C ASP A 30 -15.75 7.35 -6.99
N LYS A 31 -16.61 7.08 -7.96
CA LYS A 31 -16.25 6.32 -9.17
C LYS A 31 -15.14 6.97 -10.00
N ASP A 32 -14.98 8.30 -9.89
CA ASP A 32 -13.97 9.05 -10.63
C ASP A 32 -12.64 9.14 -9.86
N TYR A 33 -12.60 8.73 -8.58
CA TYR A 33 -11.37 8.78 -7.78
C TYR A 33 -10.28 7.84 -8.31
N ALA A 34 -10.67 6.60 -8.61
CA ALA A 34 -9.77 5.57 -9.09
C ALA A 34 -10.48 4.64 -10.08
N LYS A 35 -9.78 4.23 -11.14
CA LYS A 35 -10.32 3.23 -12.08
C LYS A 35 -10.26 1.82 -11.50
N SER A 36 -11.41 1.17 -11.33
CA SER A 36 -11.51 -0.22 -10.88
C SER A 36 -10.77 -0.55 -9.56
N PRO A 37 -10.94 0.22 -8.47
CA PRO A 37 -10.21 0.01 -7.21
C PRO A 37 -10.48 -1.37 -6.60
N THR A 38 -11.71 -1.87 -6.74
CA THR A 38 -12.13 -3.22 -6.32
C THR A 38 -11.26 -4.34 -6.92
N HIS A 39 -10.73 -4.15 -8.14
CA HIS A 39 -9.88 -5.14 -8.80
C HIS A 39 -8.58 -5.35 -8.02
N TYR A 40 -7.94 -4.25 -7.59
CA TYR A 40 -6.67 -4.28 -6.85
C TYR A 40 -6.84 -4.77 -5.41
N VAL A 41 -7.90 -4.33 -4.73
CA VAL A 41 -8.20 -4.79 -3.37
C VAL A 41 -8.56 -6.29 -3.35
N ARG A 42 -9.31 -6.77 -4.34
CA ARG A 42 -9.59 -8.20 -4.49
C ARG A 42 -8.33 -9.02 -4.74
N ALA A 43 -7.41 -8.55 -5.58
CA ALA A 43 -6.14 -9.25 -5.82
C ALA A 43 -5.33 -9.40 -4.52
N PHE A 44 -5.30 -8.36 -3.69
CA PHE A 44 -4.67 -8.42 -2.36
C PHE A 44 -5.38 -9.37 -1.39
N SER A 45 -6.72 -9.40 -1.40
CA SER A 45 -7.49 -10.34 -0.56
C SER A 45 -7.16 -11.80 -0.88
N ILE A 46 -6.94 -12.12 -2.16
CA ILE A 46 -6.49 -13.45 -2.61
C ILE A 46 -5.06 -13.72 -2.11
N ILE A 47 -4.15 -12.75 -2.24
CA ILE A 47 -2.77 -12.87 -1.71
C ILE A 47 -2.76 -13.09 -0.19
N GLN A 48 -3.61 -12.39 0.57
CA GLN A 48 -3.73 -12.59 2.02
C GLN A 48 -4.26 -13.98 2.37
N SER A 49 -5.21 -14.50 1.60
CA SER A 49 -5.72 -15.87 1.77
C SER A 49 -4.63 -16.91 1.49
N ASP A 50 -3.86 -16.71 0.41
CA ASP A 50 -2.74 -17.59 0.06
C ASP A 50 -1.61 -17.53 1.11
N LEU A 51 -1.35 -16.36 1.69
CA LEU A 51 -0.37 -16.19 2.77
C LEU A 51 -0.82 -16.92 4.05
N GLN A 52 -2.10 -16.79 4.44
CA GLN A 52 -2.65 -17.52 5.57
C GLN A 52 -2.54 -19.03 5.38
N ARG A 53 -2.75 -19.52 4.15
CA ARG A 53 -2.54 -20.93 3.82
C ARG A 53 -1.09 -21.39 3.98
N ILE A 54 -0.10 -20.51 3.79
CA ILE A 54 1.29 -20.83 4.11
C ILE A 54 1.47 -20.94 5.64
N PHE A 55 0.82 -20.05 6.40
CA PHE A 55 0.87 -20.06 7.86
C PHE A 55 0.23 -21.30 8.51
N GLU A 56 -0.67 -22.00 7.82
CA GLU A 56 -1.17 -23.32 8.26
C GLU A 56 -0.04 -24.37 8.40
N TYR A 57 1.08 -24.19 7.70
CA TYR A 57 2.20 -25.14 7.70
C TYR A 57 3.48 -24.55 8.32
N ILE A 58 3.66 -23.24 8.25
CA ILE A 58 4.88 -22.54 8.68
C ILE A 58 4.49 -21.41 9.61
N GLU A 59 4.79 -21.56 10.89
CA GLU A 59 4.48 -20.54 11.91
C GLU A 59 5.20 -19.21 11.60
N PRO A 60 4.50 -18.06 11.50
CA PRO A 60 5.13 -16.75 11.31
C PRO A 60 5.93 -16.35 12.54
N SER A 61 7.25 -16.57 12.50
CA SER A 61 8.16 -16.46 13.64
C SER A 61 9.57 -16.10 13.17
N PRO A 62 10.45 -15.62 14.07
CA PRO A 62 11.85 -15.35 13.73
C PRO A 62 12.56 -16.58 13.11
N GLU A 63 12.24 -17.78 13.59
CA GLU A 63 12.82 -19.05 13.15
C GLU A 63 12.45 -19.38 11.70
N SER A 64 11.25 -18.98 11.25
CA SER A 64 10.76 -19.31 9.91
C SER A 64 11.11 -18.28 8.84
N GLU A 65 11.76 -17.16 9.19
CA GLU A 65 12.06 -16.05 8.27
C GLU A 65 12.84 -16.46 7.03
N LYS A 66 13.82 -17.36 7.21
CA LYS A 66 14.67 -17.86 6.13
C LYS A 66 14.09 -19.07 5.42
N THR A 67 12.91 -19.55 5.81
CA THR A 67 12.22 -20.64 5.13
C THR A 67 11.85 -20.21 3.72
N TYR A 68 12.17 -21.05 2.74
CA TYR A 68 11.85 -20.84 1.32
C TYR A 68 11.22 -22.10 0.75
N SER A 69 10.32 -21.93 -0.22
CA SER A 69 9.65 -23.03 -0.90
C SER A 69 9.12 -22.54 -2.24
N TYR A 70 8.69 -23.46 -3.11
CA TYR A 70 8.10 -23.07 -4.38
C TYR A 70 6.82 -22.25 -4.18
N ARG A 71 6.05 -22.52 -3.11
CA ARG A 71 4.84 -21.76 -2.77
C ARG A 71 5.15 -20.35 -2.27
N ILE A 72 6.20 -20.20 -1.45
CA ILE A 72 6.67 -18.88 -1.00
C ILE A 72 7.16 -18.05 -2.20
N HIS A 73 7.98 -18.65 -3.05
CA HIS A 73 8.48 -17.99 -4.26
C HIS A 73 7.33 -17.61 -5.21
N GLU A 74 6.40 -18.52 -5.51
CA GLU A 74 5.23 -18.25 -6.34
C GLU A 74 4.40 -17.06 -5.82
N LEU A 75 4.13 -17.03 -4.51
CA LEU A 75 3.35 -15.96 -3.91
C LEU A 75 4.12 -14.63 -3.88
N LEU A 76 5.44 -14.66 -3.66
CA LEU A 76 6.30 -13.47 -3.76
C LEU A 76 6.25 -12.88 -5.18
N MET A 77 6.33 -13.73 -6.22
CA MET A 77 6.24 -13.28 -7.61
C MET A 77 4.91 -12.57 -7.89
N ARG A 78 3.79 -13.20 -7.53
CA ARG A 78 2.45 -12.62 -7.69
C ARG A 78 2.32 -11.30 -6.94
N THR A 79 2.81 -11.24 -5.69
CA THR A 79 2.75 -10.04 -4.86
C THR A 79 3.53 -8.87 -5.48
N CYS A 80 4.74 -9.10 -5.97
CA CYS A 80 5.54 -8.05 -6.62
C CYS A 80 4.89 -7.56 -7.93
N ILE A 81 4.29 -8.46 -8.72
CA ILE A 81 3.55 -8.08 -9.93
C ILE A 81 2.37 -7.16 -9.59
N GLU A 82 1.61 -7.47 -8.53
CA GLU A 82 0.49 -6.63 -8.08
C GLU A 82 0.96 -5.26 -7.54
N ILE A 83 2.12 -5.20 -6.88
CA ILE A 83 2.72 -3.92 -6.46
C ILE A 83 3.04 -3.06 -7.69
N GLU A 84 3.70 -3.64 -8.70
CA GLU A 84 4.02 -2.91 -9.94
C GLU A 84 2.78 -2.48 -10.69
N ALA A 85 1.72 -3.30 -10.70
CA ALA A 85 0.44 -2.95 -11.31
C ALA A 85 -0.21 -1.74 -10.62
N ASN A 86 -0.18 -1.69 -9.28
CA ASN A 86 -0.66 -0.54 -8.53
C ASN A 86 0.18 0.73 -8.80
N PHE A 87 1.51 0.61 -8.82
CA PHE A 87 2.37 1.74 -9.15
C PHE A 87 2.09 2.32 -10.53
N LYS A 88 1.91 1.46 -11.54
CA LYS A 88 1.53 1.88 -12.89
C LYS A 88 0.16 2.55 -12.90
N ALA A 89 -0.81 2.04 -12.16
CA ALA A 89 -2.14 2.63 -12.07
C ALA A 89 -2.11 4.05 -11.47
N ILE A 90 -1.34 4.24 -10.39
CA ILE A 90 -1.15 5.57 -9.78
C ILE A 90 -0.52 6.54 -10.79
N LEU A 91 0.56 6.13 -11.47
CA LEU A 91 1.26 6.99 -12.44
C LEU A 91 0.37 7.31 -13.65
N HIS A 92 -0.42 6.34 -14.14
CA HIS A 92 -1.28 6.50 -15.31
C HIS A 92 -2.50 7.40 -15.06
N GLU A 93 -3.10 7.34 -13.88
CA GLU A 93 -4.24 8.21 -13.53
C GLU A 93 -3.81 9.61 -13.08
N ASN A 94 -2.50 9.79 -12.89
CA ASN A 94 -1.85 11.07 -12.68
C ASN A 94 -1.04 11.49 -13.91
N THR A 95 -0.24 12.55 -13.80
CA THR A 95 0.60 13.02 -14.90
C THR A 95 1.99 12.40 -14.76
N TYR A 96 2.29 11.44 -15.63
CA TYR A 96 3.63 10.90 -15.82
C TYR A 96 3.85 10.58 -17.29
N THR A 97 4.93 11.11 -17.87
CA THR A 97 5.34 10.83 -19.25
C THR A 97 6.82 10.48 -19.26
N SER A 98 7.16 9.32 -19.81
CA SER A 98 8.57 8.96 -19.95
C SER A 98 9.26 9.86 -20.97
N LYS A 99 10.43 10.39 -20.58
CA LYS A 99 11.27 11.24 -21.43
C LYS A 99 11.73 10.55 -22.73
N SER A 100 11.68 9.22 -22.80
CA SER A 100 12.19 8.43 -23.93
C SER A 100 11.12 7.95 -24.91
N GLY A 101 9.86 8.39 -24.78
CA GLY A 101 8.76 7.95 -25.66
C GLY A 101 8.24 6.53 -25.41
N ASN A 102 9.04 5.67 -24.76
CA ASN A 102 8.61 4.41 -24.16
C ASN A 102 8.54 4.54 -22.64
N SER A 103 7.40 4.23 -22.03
CA SER A 103 7.22 4.24 -20.58
C SER A 103 8.07 3.16 -19.91
N CYS A 104 9.34 3.49 -19.61
CA CYS A 104 10.22 2.63 -18.85
C CYS A 104 9.83 2.71 -17.37
N TYR A 105 8.87 1.87 -16.98
CA TYR A 105 8.51 1.70 -15.58
C TYR A 105 9.55 0.82 -14.90
N ASN A 106 10.27 1.41 -13.94
CA ASN A 106 11.26 0.72 -13.14
C ASN A 106 11.22 1.23 -11.70
N MET A 107 12.00 0.61 -10.83
CA MET A 107 12.00 0.93 -9.40
C MET A 107 12.41 2.38 -9.10
N THR A 108 13.27 2.99 -9.92
CA THR A 108 13.63 4.41 -9.80
C THR A 108 12.43 5.32 -10.05
N VAL A 109 11.60 4.99 -11.04
CA VAL A 109 10.35 5.71 -11.31
C VAL A 109 9.35 5.50 -10.18
N TYR A 110 9.14 4.27 -9.73
CA TYR A 110 8.19 3.97 -8.66
C TYR A 110 8.55 4.65 -7.33
N LYS A 111 9.84 4.82 -7.04
CA LYS A 111 10.30 5.54 -5.85
C LYS A 111 9.77 6.97 -5.76
N LYS A 112 9.46 7.64 -6.89
CA LYS A 112 8.83 8.98 -6.90
C LYS A 112 7.51 9.01 -6.15
N LEU A 113 6.78 7.89 -6.11
CA LEU A 113 5.51 7.77 -5.37
C LEU A 113 5.70 8.00 -3.87
N ASN A 114 6.90 7.81 -3.33
CA ASN A 114 7.17 8.08 -1.92
C ASN A 114 6.90 9.54 -1.54
N ALA A 115 7.11 10.49 -2.46
CA ALA A 115 6.91 11.91 -2.21
C ALA A 115 5.42 12.26 -1.99
N THR A 116 4.51 11.51 -2.58
CA THR A 116 3.05 11.78 -2.50
C THR A 116 2.31 10.81 -1.62
N HIS A 117 2.81 9.58 -1.46
CA HIS A 117 2.16 8.51 -0.72
C HIS A 117 2.83 8.23 0.62
N ARG A 118 4.03 8.80 0.88
CA ARG A 118 4.84 8.59 2.09
C ARG A 118 5.03 7.11 2.45
N LEU A 119 5.25 6.27 1.45
CA LEU A 119 5.31 4.81 1.58
C LEU A 119 6.34 4.35 2.63
N SER A 120 7.45 5.08 2.77
CA SER A 120 8.48 4.82 3.77
C SER A 120 8.10 5.15 5.22
N SER A 121 7.02 5.91 5.44
CA SER A 121 6.56 6.37 6.76
C SER A 121 5.48 5.45 7.39
N TYR A 122 5.08 4.38 6.70
CA TYR A 122 4.14 3.40 7.24
C TYR A 122 4.83 2.34 8.08
N ASP A 123 4.16 1.93 9.15
CA ASP A 123 4.53 0.77 9.97
C ASP A 123 3.43 -0.28 9.88
N VAL A 124 3.82 -1.54 9.67
CA VAL A 124 2.90 -2.68 9.62
C VAL A 124 3.32 -3.72 10.65
N ILE A 125 2.35 -4.30 11.35
CA ILE A 125 2.57 -5.46 12.22
C ILE A 125 1.68 -6.61 11.77
N LEU A 126 2.19 -7.84 11.94
CA LEU A 126 1.43 -9.07 11.80
C LEU A 126 1.07 -9.55 13.22
N PRO A 127 -0.19 -9.39 13.69
CA PRO A 127 -0.59 -9.74 15.05
C PRO A 127 -0.31 -11.18 15.47
N ILE A 128 -0.39 -12.12 14.53
CA ILE A 128 -0.16 -13.54 14.76
C ILE A 128 1.33 -13.91 14.79
N TRP A 129 2.24 -12.94 14.70
CA TRP A 129 3.68 -13.19 14.76
C TRP A 129 4.06 -13.82 16.11
N ASN A 130 4.56 -15.05 16.08
CA ASN A 130 4.98 -15.80 17.26
C ASN A 130 6.44 -15.47 17.60
N GLY A 131 6.64 -14.41 18.36
CA GLY A 131 7.95 -13.96 18.81
C GLY A 131 7.92 -12.51 19.31
N PRO A 132 9.09 -11.90 19.55
CA PRO A 132 9.16 -10.47 19.86
C PRO A 132 8.45 -9.62 18.81
N ARG A 133 7.76 -8.56 19.24
CA ARG A 133 7.01 -7.65 18.35
C ARG A 133 7.89 -7.19 17.19
N LYS A 134 7.49 -7.55 15.96
CA LYS A 134 8.19 -7.17 14.73
C LYS A 134 7.38 -6.13 13.96
N VAL A 135 8.03 -5.01 13.62
CA VAL A 135 7.47 -3.96 12.76
C VAL A 135 8.08 -4.09 11.37
N TRP A 136 7.23 -4.24 10.37
CA TRP A 136 7.61 -4.29 8.97
C TRP A 136 7.58 -2.88 8.38
N LYS A 137 8.71 -2.47 7.80
CA LYS A 137 8.86 -1.19 7.07
C LYS A 137 9.38 -1.43 5.65
N PRO A 138 8.56 -2.00 4.74
CA PRO A 138 8.98 -2.49 3.42
C PRO A 138 9.62 -1.43 2.52
N PHE A 139 9.31 -0.15 2.73
CA PHE A 139 9.80 0.97 1.95
C PHE A 139 10.81 1.86 2.69
N ALA A 140 11.31 1.46 3.88
CA ALA A 140 12.20 2.29 4.68
C ALA A 140 13.43 2.80 3.91
N ALA A 141 14.00 1.96 3.03
CA ALA A 141 15.18 2.30 2.23
C ALA A 141 14.95 3.44 1.21
N TRP A 142 13.69 3.80 0.92
CA TRP A 142 13.37 4.91 0.03
C TRP A 142 13.58 6.30 0.66
N THR A 143 13.81 6.38 1.96
CA THR A 143 14.28 7.62 2.62
C THR A 143 15.69 8.01 2.18
N GLY A 144 16.53 7.02 1.80
CA GLY A 144 17.88 7.21 1.29
C GLY A 144 18.00 6.82 -0.17
N SER A 145 19.17 6.38 -0.62
CA SER A 145 19.41 5.86 -1.98
C SER A 145 19.30 4.34 -2.10
N GLY A 146 18.84 3.65 -1.05
CA GLY A 146 18.83 2.19 -0.97
C GLY A 146 17.78 1.51 -1.87
N GLY A 147 18.11 0.31 -2.33
CA GLY A 147 17.15 -0.61 -2.95
C GLY A 147 16.28 -1.31 -1.90
N LEU A 148 15.12 -1.82 -2.31
CA LEU A 148 14.22 -2.56 -1.42
C LEU A 148 14.67 -4.04 -1.36
N PRO A 149 15.00 -4.59 -0.18
CA PRO A 149 15.51 -5.96 -0.07
C PRO A 149 14.55 -7.02 -0.64
N TRP A 150 13.25 -6.91 -0.35
CA TRP A 150 12.24 -7.84 -0.85
C TRP A 150 12.10 -7.79 -2.39
N TYR A 151 12.27 -6.61 -3.00
CA TYR A 151 12.21 -6.47 -4.46
C TYR A 151 13.49 -6.96 -5.13
N GLN A 152 14.64 -6.76 -4.49
CA GLN A 152 15.92 -7.33 -4.93
C GLN A 152 15.87 -8.86 -4.89
N ALA A 153 15.33 -9.45 -3.82
CA ALA A 153 15.10 -10.89 -3.69
C ALA A 153 14.15 -11.42 -4.79
N TYR A 154 13.07 -10.69 -5.08
CA TYR A 154 12.19 -10.99 -6.21
C TYR A 154 12.94 -10.99 -7.55
N ASN A 155 13.68 -9.93 -7.87
CA ASN A 155 14.40 -9.86 -9.15
C ASN A 155 15.49 -10.92 -9.26
N SER A 156 16.28 -11.15 -8.21
CA SER A 156 17.34 -12.15 -8.25
C SER A 156 16.79 -13.56 -8.43
N SER A 157 15.76 -13.94 -7.66
CA SER A 157 15.15 -15.29 -7.76
C SER A 157 14.35 -15.51 -9.04
N LYS A 158 13.88 -14.43 -9.68
CA LYS A 158 13.26 -14.46 -11.02
C LYS A 158 14.28 -14.72 -12.13
N HIS A 159 15.44 -14.08 -12.08
CA HIS A 159 16.46 -14.17 -13.14
C HIS A 159 17.42 -15.34 -12.97
N ASP A 160 17.75 -15.69 -11.72
CA ASP A 160 18.63 -16.80 -11.37
C ASP A 160 17.97 -17.68 -10.31
N ARG A 161 16.93 -18.41 -10.72
CA ARG A 161 16.21 -19.28 -9.79
C ARG A 161 17.11 -20.37 -9.21
N HIS A 162 18.09 -20.88 -9.95
CA HIS A 162 18.88 -22.01 -9.48
C HIS A 162 19.71 -21.64 -8.25
N GLU A 163 20.40 -20.50 -8.31
CA GLU A 163 21.29 -20.06 -7.23
C GLU A 163 20.58 -19.19 -6.18
N GLU A 164 19.56 -18.43 -6.60
CA GLU A 164 18.94 -17.38 -5.77
C GLU A 164 17.56 -17.74 -5.24
N PHE A 165 17.10 -18.99 -5.41
CA PHE A 165 15.79 -19.44 -4.90
C PHE A 165 15.57 -19.12 -3.43
N LYS A 166 16.59 -19.33 -2.60
CA LYS A 166 16.57 -19.09 -1.15
C LYS A 166 16.35 -17.63 -0.75
N LYS A 167 16.59 -16.68 -1.66
CA LYS A 167 16.26 -15.26 -1.42
C LYS A 167 14.75 -15.05 -1.44
N ALA A 168 13.99 -15.86 -2.17
CA ALA A 168 12.53 -15.88 -2.09
C ALA A 168 12.05 -16.67 -0.85
N ASN A 169 12.27 -16.07 0.32
CA ASN A 169 11.96 -16.64 1.63
C ASN A 169 10.78 -15.91 2.32
N MET A 170 10.39 -16.43 3.49
CA MET A 170 9.25 -15.97 4.27
C MET A 170 9.37 -14.49 4.67
N GLU A 171 10.58 -14.04 5.05
CA GLU A 171 10.84 -12.63 5.32
C GLU A 171 10.58 -11.73 4.10
N SER A 172 11.11 -12.12 2.94
CA SER A 172 10.90 -11.37 1.69
C SER A 172 9.43 -11.35 1.28
N LEU A 173 8.72 -12.47 1.47
CA LEU A 173 7.30 -12.59 1.19
C LEU A 173 6.45 -11.71 2.12
N ILE A 174 6.60 -11.78 3.46
CA ILE A 174 5.82 -10.92 4.38
C ILE A 174 6.14 -9.45 4.13
N SER A 175 7.41 -9.11 3.89
CA SER A 175 7.81 -7.74 3.57
C SER A 175 7.16 -7.24 2.29
N ALA A 176 7.10 -8.07 1.23
CA ALA A 176 6.40 -7.73 0.00
C ALA A 176 4.87 -7.61 0.21
N VAL A 177 4.23 -8.52 0.95
CA VAL A 177 2.78 -8.46 1.20
C VAL A 177 2.42 -7.22 2.05
N ALA A 178 3.23 -6.90 3.06
CA ALA A 178 3.12 -5.65 3.80
C ALA A 178 3.36 -4.43 2.89
N GLY A 179 4.26 -4.54 1.92
CA GLY A 179 4.50 -3.50 0.91
C GLY A 179 3.26 -3.27 0.04
N LEU A 180 2.64 -4.34 -0.46
CA LEU A 180 1.38 -4.25 -1.21
C LEU A 180 0.26 -3.64 -0.38
N LEU A 181 0.14 -4.04 0.90
CA LEU A 181 -0.81 -3.44 1.83
C LEU A 181 -0.59 -1.94 1.98
N ILE A 182 0.66 -1.49 2.17
CA ILE A 182 0.98 -0.06 2.27
C ILE A 182 0.62 0.68 0.99
N VAL A 183 0.93 0.11 -0.19
CA VAL A 183 0.57 0.73 -1.48
C VAL A 183 -0.94 0.86 -1.62
N LEU A 184 -1.72 -0.14 -1.25
CA LEU A 184 -3.18 -0.05 -1.27
C LEU A 184 -3.72 0.94 -0.23
N SER A 185 -3.20 0.89 1.00
CA SER A 185 -3.63 1.79 2.07
C SER A 185 -3.30 3.26 1.75
N SER A 186 -2.19 3.50 1.05
CA SER A 186 -1.82 4.83 0.56
C SER A 186 -2.70 5.34 -0.58
N GLN A 187 -3.50 4.47 -1.20
CA GLN A 187 -4.50 4.85 -2.20
C GLN A 187 -5.91 4.92 -1.59
N PHE A 188 -6.25 4.03 -0.65
CA PHE A 188 -7.64 3.76 -0.26
C PHE A 188 -7.89 3.82 1.25
N GLY A 189 -6.91 4.23 2.06
CA GLY A 189 -7.04 4.19 3.52
C GLY A 189 -7.27 2.74 3.98
N THR A 190 -8.35 2.50 4.71
CA THR A 190 -8.79 1.16 5.14
C THR A 190 -9.97 0.63 4.34
N GLU A 191 -10.37 1.30 3.25
CA GLU A 191 -11.53 0.91 2.43
C GLU A 191 -11.26 -0.39 1.67
N ASP A 192 -12.13 -1.39 1.88
CA ASP A 192 -12.03 -2.70 1.21
C ASP A 192 -12.99 -2.85 0.01
N PHE A 193 -13.85 -1.86 -0.23
CA PHE A 193 -14.88 -1.84 -1.27
C PHE A 193 -15.79 -3.09 -1.26
N SER A 194 -15.99 -3.70 -0.09
CA SER A 194 -16.91 -4.81 0.06
C SER A 194 -18.35 -4.36 -0.22
N SER A 195 -19.15 -5.24 -0.84
CA SER A 195 -20.56 -4.95 -1.18
C SER A 195 -21.52 -5.18 0.00
N GLY A 196 -21.00 -5.49 1.18
CA GLY A 196 -21.79 -5.76 2.37
C GLY A 196 -22.39 -4.47 2.96
N SER A 197 -23.48 -4.61 3.70
CA SER A 197 -23.99 -3.49 4.51
C SER A 197 -22.92 -3.09 5.53
N GLU A 198 -22.50 -1.83 5.51
CA GLU A 198 -21.66 -1.24 6.55
C GLU A 198 -22.43 -1.27 7.88
N GLY A 199 -22.10 -2.24 8.72
CA GLY A 199 -22.53 -2.24 10.10
C GLY A 199 -21.74 -1.19 10.89
N ILE A 200 -22.39 -0.57 11.88
CA ILE A 200 -21.67 0.20 12.89
C ILE A 200 -20.82 -0.80 13.69
N VAL A 201 -19.51 -0.76 13.50
CA VAL A 201 -18.57 -1.51 14.35
C VAL A 201 -18.27 -0.64 15.57
N ILE A 202 -18.79 -1.04 16.73
CA ILE A 202 -18.40 -0.44 18.00
C ILE A 202 -17.04 -1.02 18.37
N SER A 203 -15.99 -0.21 18.29
CA SER A 203 -14.66 -0.61 18.74
C SER A 203 -14.63 -0.72 20.27
N GLY A 204 -14.30 -1.91 20.78
CA GLY A 204 -13.91 -2.12 22.17
C GLY A 204 -12.46 -1.68 22.43
N GLN A 205 -11.91 -1.99 23.60
CA GLN A 205 -10.47 -1.86 23.84
C GLN A 205 -9.69 -2.70 22.82
N ALA A 206 -8.92 -2.04 21.95
CA ALA A 206 -8.12 -2.73 20.96
C ALA A 206 -6.95 -3.46 21.64
N TYR A 207 -6.83 -4.77 21.41
CA TYR A 207 -5.69 -5.56 21.89
C TYR A 207 -4.36 -5.15 21.25
N HIS A 208 -4.41 -4.39 20.15
CA HIS A 208 -3.25 -3.88 19.42
C HIS A 208 -3.32 -2.36 19.29
N GLU A 209 -2.17 -1.69 19.43
CA GLU A 209 -2.03 -0.22 19.35
C GLU A 209 -2.33 0.35 17.94
N MET A 210 -2.13 -0.47 16.90
CA MET A 210 -2.34 -0.09 15.50
C MET A 210 -3.74 -0.53 15.05
N GLN A 211 -4.33 0.22 14.11
CA GLN A 211 -5.66 -0.08 13.60
C GLN A 211 -5.67 -1.27 12.61
N PRO A 212 -6.80 -1.98 12.46
CA PRO A 212 -6.98 -2.98 11.42
C PRO A 212 -6.69 -2.42 10.03
N ALA A 213 -5.89 -3.14 9.25
CA ALA A 213 -5.64 -2.80 7.86
C ALA A 213 -6.66 -3.50 6.94
N ILE A 214 -6.60 -3.22 5.62
CA ILE A 214 -7.42 -3.91 4.61
C ILE A 214 -7.29 -5.44 4.78
N GLY A 215 -8.44 -6.13 4.87
CA GLY A 215 -8.51 -7.59 5.09
C GLY A 215 -8.18 -8.07 6.51
N SER A 216 -7.91 -7.18 7.47
CA SER A 216 -7.74 -7.45 8.91
C SER A 216 -6.62 -8.42 9.35
N LEU A 217 -5.88 -9.04 8.43
CA LEU A 217 -4.74 -9.92 8.75
C LEU A 217 -3.58 -9.14 9.41
N PHE A 218 -3.37 -7.89 9.01
CA PHE A 218 -2.33 -7.01 9.54
C PHE A 218 -2.92 -5.87 10.37
N ARG A 219 -2.08 -5.17 11.12
CA ARG A 219 -2.38 -3.82 11.62
C ARG A 219 -1.42 -2.82 10.99
N ILE A 220 -1.89 -1.60 10.82
CA ILE A 220 -1.16 -0.55 10.12
C ILE A 220 -1.16 0.74 10.93
N LYS A 221 -0.01 1.41 10.96
CA LYS A 221 0.11 2.81 11.40
C LYS A 221 0.31 3.66 10.15
N PHE A 222 -0.61 4.59 9.92
CA PHE A 222 -0.50 5.58 8.85
C PHE A 222 0.54 6.65 9.20
N PRO A 223 1.13 7.33 8.20
CA PRO A 223 2.01 8.47 8.43
C PRO A 223 1.31 9.57 9.22
N ASP A 224 1.91 9.98 10.33
CA ASP A 224 1.46 11.07 11.21
C ASP A 224 2.30 12.35 11.02
N ASP A 225 3.23 12.33 10.07
CA ASP A 225 4.26 13.34 9.82
C ASP A 225 3.94 14.28 8.65
N TRP A 226 2.65 14.43 8.30
CA TRP A 226 2.19 15.30 7.21
C TRP A 226 2.35 16.79 7.55
N PRO A 227 3.14 17.57 6.78
CA PRO A 227 3.13 19.03 6.88
C PRO A 227 1.73 19.57 6.58
N ASP A 228 1.30 20.62 7.28
CA ASP A 228 -0.03 21.22 7.06
C ASP A 228 -0.26 21.73 5.64
N ALA A 229 0.82 22.04 4.91
CA ALA A 229 0.77 22.45 3.51
C ALA A 229 0.49 21.29 2.55
N GLU A 230 0.76 20.04 2.95
CA GLU A 230 0.55 18.83 2.14
C GLU A 230 -0.76 18.11 2.45
N LYS A 231 -1.42 18.49 3.55
CA LYS A 231 -2.75 17.99 3.94
C LYS A 231 -3.82 18.49 2.97
N TYR A 232 -4.88 17.69 2.85
CA TYR A 232 -6.10 18.11 2.17
C TYR A 232 -6.88 19.14 3.00
N ASP A 233 -7.52 20.07 2.31
CA ASP A 233 -8.26 21.19 2.90
C ASP A 233 -9.53 21.46 2.09
N PHE A 234 -10.42 20.45 2.05
CA PHE A 234 -11.68 20.50 1.33
C PHE A 234 -12.83 19.87 2.12
N ASP A 235 -14.05 20.31 1.84
CA ASP A 235 -15.27 19.63 2.32
C ASP A 235 -15.84 18.75 1.20
N TRP A 236 -15.79 17.43 1.38
CA TRP A 236 -16.28 16.48 0.40
C TRP A 236 -17.79 16.58 0.17
N SER A 237 -18.58 16.98 1.18
CA SER A 237 -20.03 17.16 1.00
C SER A 237 -20.35 18.27 0.00
N VAL A 238 -19.49 19.28 -0.11
CA VAL A 238 -19.57 20.37 -1.09
C VAL A 238 -18.90 19.97 -2.41
N LEU A 239 -17.68 19.43 -2.34
CA LEU A 239 -16.88 19.10 -3.51
C LEU A 239 -17.52 17.98 -4.35
N SER A 240 -18.18 17.00 -3.72
CA SER A 240 -18.87 15.91 -4.41
C SER A 240 -19.96 16.36 -5.39
N GLN A 241 -20.52 17.56 -5.19
CA GLN A 241 -21.54 18.16 -6.06
C GLN A 241 -20.96 18.91 -7.27
N GLN A 242 -19.64 19.08 -7.32
CA GLN A 242 -18.96 19.79 -8.41
C GLN A 242 -18.63 18.84 -9.56
N ALA A 243 -18.49 19.40 -10.77
CA ALA A 243 -18.08 18.61 -11.94
C ALA A 243 -16.60 18.20 -11.90
N ASN A 244 -15.73 19.04 -11.33
CA ASN A 244 -14.30 18.80 -11.24
C ASN A 244 -13.88 18.57 -9.78
N ARG A 245 -13.83 17.30 -9.38
CA ARG A 245 -13.66 16.86 -7.99
C ARG A 245 -12.23 16.42 -7.66
N PHE A 246 -11.45 16.09 -8.68
CA PHE A 246 -10.14 15.47 -8.53
C PHE A 246 -9.09 16.23 -9.33
N GLN A 247 -7.86 16.20 -8.85
CA GLN A 247 -6.71 16.74 -9.58
C GLN A 247 -5.66 15.66 -9.85
N ARG A 248 -4.77 15.93 -10.80
CA ARG A 248 -3.65 15.05 -11.13
C ARG A 248 -2.36 15.60 -10.56
N PHE A 249 -1.56 14.72 -9.98
CA PHE A 249 -0.21 15.05 -9.54
C PHE A 249 0.78 14.92 -10.71
N ASP A 250 1.72 15.86 -10.87
CA ASP A 250 2.75 15.79 -11.91
C ASP A 250 4.05 15.14 -11.42
N TYR A 251 4.20 13.84 -11.67
CA TYR A 251 5.39 13.05 -11.34
C TYR A 251 6.57 13.32 -12.29
N ASN A 252 6.41 14.14 -13.33
CA ASN A 252 7.54 14.60 -14.15
C ASN A 252 8.33 15.73 -13.46
N SER A 253 7.69 16.43 -12.52
CA SER A 253 8.28 17.55 -11.77
C SER A 253 9.14 17.13 -10.57
N ILE A 254 9.11 15.85 -10.20
CA ILE A 254 9.91 15.23 -9.13
C ILE A 254 11.15 14.56 -9.71
#